data_AF-A0A4Q3J422-F1
#
_entry.id   AF-A0A4Q3J422-F1
#
_cell.length_a   1.000
_cell.length_b   1.000
_cell.length_c   1.000
_cell.angle_alpha   90.00
_cell.angle_beta   90.00
_cell.angle_gamma   90.00
#
_symmetry.space_group_name_H-M   'P 1'
#
loop_
_entity.id
_entity.type
_entity.pdbx_description
1 polymer ?
#
loop_
_entity_poly.entity_id
_entity_poly.type
_entity_poly.pdbx_seq_one_letter_code
_entity_poly.pdbx_strand_id
1 'polypeptide(L)' 'MSNEIVTDVVIIGGGPCGLFAVFELGLLDLKCHVVDILDRPGGQCAELYPEKPIYDIPGFP' A
#
# COMPACT_ATOMS: atom_id res chain seq x y z
N MET A 1 -28.31 11.03 2.76
CA MET A 1 -27.75 10.46 1.53
C MET A 1 -26.41 9.86 1.90
N SER A 2 -26.14 8.61 1.56
CA SER A 2 -24.82 8.03 1.72
C SER A 2 -23.88 8.72 0.72
N ASN A 3 -22.85 9.41 1.20
CA ASN A 3 -21.79 9.93 0.35
C ASN A 3 -20.92 8.75 -0.08
N GLU A 4 -21.21 8.18 -1.25
CA GLU A 4 -20.36 7.16 -1.86
C GLU A 4 -19.02 7.78 -2.26
N ILE A 5 -17.94 7.03 -1.98
CA ILE A 5 -16.59 7.37 -2.40
C ILE A 5 -16.38 6.74 -3.79
N VAL A 6 -16.10 7.57 -4.79
CA VAL A 6 -15.82 7.15 -6.17
C VAL A 6 -14.33 7.34 -6.46
N THR A 7 -13.68 6.31 -6.98
CA THR A 7 -12.26 6.31 -7.37
C THR A 7 -12.03 5.35 -8.53
N ASP A 8 -10.91 5.49 -9.24
CA ASP A 8 -10.58 4.62 -10.37
C ASP A 8 -10.22 3.20 -9.91
N VAL A 9 -9.42 3.09 -8.83
CA VAL A 9 -8.99 1.81 -8.25
C VAL A 9 -9.14 1.80 -6.73
N VAL A 10 -9.60 0.68 -6.17
CA VAL A 10 -9.56 0.41 -4.72
C VAL A 10 -8.58 -0.73 -4.46
N ILE A 11 -7.62 -0.51 -3.55
CA ILE A 11 -6.64 -1.51 -3.12
C ILE A 11 -7.00 -1.96 -1.70
N ILE A 12 -7.18 -3.27 -1.52
CA ILE A 12 -7.44 -3.88 -0.21
C ILE A 12 -6.11 -4.40 0.35
N GLY A 13 -5.59 -3.70 1.35
CA GLY A 13 -4.30 -3.95 1.99
C GLY A 13 -3.25 -2.89 1.65
N GLY A 14 -2.75 -2.21 2.68
CA GLY A 14 -1.69 -1.20 2.66
C GLY A 14 -0.29 -1.79 2.92
N GLY A 15 -0.07 -3.04 2.56
CA GLY A 15 1.27 -3.67 2.58
C GLY A 15 2.20 -3.12 1.49
N PRO A 16 3.50 -3.48 1.49
CA PRO A 16 4.49 -2.92 0.55
C PRO A 16 4.08 -3.09 -0.92
N CYS A 17 3.53 -4.25 -1.30
CA CYS A 17 3.07 -4.49 -2.66
C CYS A 17 1.86 -3.61 -3.04
N GLY A 18 0.92 -3.39 -2.12
CA GLY A 18 -0.24 -2.51 -2.35
C GLY A 18 0.17 -1.04 -2.48
N LEU A 19 1.12 -0.60 -1.65
CA LEU A 19 1.68 0.74 -1.75
C LEU A 19 2.47 0.95 -3.05
N PHE A 20 3.23 -0.05 -3.50
CA PHE A 20 3.91 0.04 -4.80
C PHE A 20 2.94 0.01 -5.98
N ALA A 21 1.81 -0.70 -5.88
CA ALA A 21 0.75 -0.64 -6.87
C ALA A 21 0.15 0.77 -7.01
N VAL A 22 -0.02 1.52 -5.91
CA VAL A 22 -0.43 2.94 -5.96
C VAL A 22 0.54 3.76 -6.80
N PHE A 23 1.85 3.53 -6.64
CA PHE A 23 2.87 4.24 -7.40
C PHE A 23 2.75 3.97 -8.91
N GLU A 24 2.71 2.71 -9.33
CA GLU A 24 2.59 2.32 -10.74
C GLU A 24 1.28 2.81 -11.37
N LEU A 25 0.16 2.73 -10.64
CA LEU A 25 -1.13 3.25 -11.10
C LEU A 25 -1.13 4.77 -11.21
N GLY A 26 -0.42 5.46 -10.30
CA GLY A 26 -0.22 6.91 -10.34
C GLY A 26 0.55 7.38 -11.56
N LEU A 27 1.46 6.57 -12.11
CA LEU A 27 2.15 6.86 -13.38
C LEU A 27 1.19 6.86 -14.58
N LEU A 28 0.01 6.25 -14.44
CA LEU A 28 -1.06 6.20 -15.43
C LEU A 28 -2.20 7.18 -15.11
N ASP A 29 -1.98 8.13 -14.19
CA ASP A 29 -2.96 9.12 -13.73
C ASP A 29 -4.22 8.52 -13.07
N LEU A 30 -4.15 7.28 -12.55
CA LEU A 30 -5.28 6.63 -11.88
C LEU A 30 -5.31 6.95 -10.38
N LYS A 31 -6.46 7.43 -9.90
CA LYS A 31 -6.68 7.69 -8.48
C LYS A 31 -7.00 6.39 -7.74
N CYS A 32 -6.34 6.22 -6.60
CA CYS A 32 -6.48 5.03 -5.78
C CYS A 32 -6.99 5.38 -4.38
N HIS A 33 -7.90 4.56 -3.85
CA HIS A 33 -8.15 4.46 -2.41
C HIS A 33 -7.55 3.16 -1.88
N VAL A 34 -6.84 3.25 -0.76
CA VAL A 34 -6.29 2.08 -0.06
C VAL A 34 -7.10 1.87 1.23
N VAL A 35 -7.53 0.64 1.47
CA VAL A 35 -8.24 0.25 2.68
C VAL A 35 -7.45 -0.87 3.36
N ASP A 36 -7.08 -0.66 4.61
CA ASP A 36 -6.47 -1.66 5.48
C ASP A 36 -7.21 -1.67 6.83
N ILE A 37 -7.18 -2.81 7.51
CA ILE A 37 -7.71 -2.94 8.86
C ILE A 37 -6.72 -2.41 9.91
N LEU A 38 -5.42 -2.41 9.58
CA LEU A 38 -4.39 -1.85 10.45
C LEU A 38 -4.49 -0.33 10.49
N ASP A 39 -4.07 0.25 11.62
CA ASP A 39 -4.04 1.70 11.85
C ASP A 39 -2.85 2.40 11.18
N ARG A 40 -2.00 1.64 10.48
CA ARG A 40 -0.79 2.13 9.81
C ARG A 40 -0.47 1.35 8.52
N PRO A 41 0.18 1.99 7.53
CA PRO A 41 0.64 1.31 6.32
C PRO A 41 1.86 0.42 6.60
N GLY A 42 2.16 -0.48 5.67
CA GLY A 42 3.34 -1.35 5.67
C GLY A 42 3.04 -2.83 5.90
N GLY A 43 1.80 -3.19 6.24
CA GLY A 43 1.35 -4.58 6.38
C GLY A 43 2.28 -5.39 7.29
N GLN A 44 2.66 -6.60 6.85
CA GLN A 44 3.54 -7.48 7.62
C GLN A 44 4.90 -6.85 7.95
N CYS A 45 5.46 -6.03 7.07
CA CYS A 45 6.74 -5.37 7.34
C CYS A 45 6.63 -4.43 8.54
N ALA A 46 5.55 -3.67 8.66
CA ALA A 46 5.33 -2.75 9.78
C ALA A 46 4.75 -3.43 11.03
N GLU A 47 4.04 -4.54 10.89
CA GLU A 47 3.36 -5.23 12.01
C GLU A 47 4.21 -6.33 12.64
N LEU A 48 4.90 -7.15 11.85
CA LEU A 48 5.51 -8.39 12.33
C LEU A 48 7.03 -8.30 12.48
N TYR A 49 7.69 -7.50 11.66
CA TYR A 49 9.16 -7.40 11.65
C TYR A 49 9.70 -6.00 11.33
N PRO A 50 9.19 -4.92 11.98
CA PRO A 50 9.60 -3.54 11.67
C PRO A 50 11.09 -3.29 11.95
N GLU A 51 11.67 -3.99 12.92
CA GLU A 51 13.06 -3.82 13.34
C GLU A 51 14.03 -4.81 12.65
N LYS A 52 13.53 -5.75 11.83
CA LYS A 52 14.40 -6.73 11.19
C LYS A 52 14.93 -6.19 9.87
N PRO A 53 16.24 -6.30 9.61
CA PRO A 53 16.78 -5.99 8.30
C PRO A 53 16.25 -6.97 7.24
N ILE A 54 15.95 -6.43 6.07
CA ILE A 54 15.55 -7.19 4.87
C ILE A 54 16.69 -7.06 3.87
N TYR A 55 17.24 -8.19 3.41
CA TYR A 55 18.49 -8.23 2.65
C TYR A 55 18.31 -8.54 1.16
N ASP A 56 17.09 -8.76 0.72
CA ASP A 56 16.75 -9.22 -0.64
C ASP A 56 15.83 -8.23 -1.39
N ILE A 57 15.79 -6.96 -0.95
CA ILE A 57 15.19 -5.88 -1.73
C ILE A 57 16.23 -5.36 -2.75
N PRO A 58 15.96 -5.42 -4.07
CA PRO A 58 16.92 -4.97 -5.08
C PRO A 58 17.39 -3.53 -4.85
N GLY A 59 18.71 -3.32 -4.80
CA GLY A 59 19.31 -2.00 -4.59
C GLY A 59 19.40 -1.53 -3.13
N PHE A 60 18.97 -2.36 -2.16
CA PHE A 60 19.09 -2.08 -0.73
C PHE A 60 20.01 -3.14 -0.07
N PRO A 61 21.29 -2.79 0.23
CA PRO A 61 22.28 -3.73 0.76
C PRO A 61 22.08 -4.08 2.24
#